data_AF-A0A812LI10-F1
#
_entry.id   AF-A0A812LI10-F1
#
_cell.length_a   1.000
_cell.length_b   1.000
_cell.length_c   1.000
_cell.angle_alpha   90.00
_cell.angle_beta   90.00
_cell.angle_gamma   90.00
#
_symmetry.space_group_name_H-M   'P 1'
#
loop_
_entity.id
_entity.type
_entity.pdbx_description
1 polymer ?
#
loop_
_entity_poly.entity_id
_entity_poly.type
_entity_poly.pdbx_seq_one_letter_code
_entity_poly.pdbx_strand_id
1 'polypeptide(L)'
;MVLQRMRLLVENVKEMVAARMPDNSLQMLFTGFRLPSPLGDGFRDLARPELADLRKKTKDSLETILQKGKLDVKQCMKDLLKMLPCAEAYHTRLGLGVRQSWARASVDFKELKNGRAAVSLYLSFQPAEGDVERRLKDVSWHEQKNRAHMLGSTMESLVLAMQAPSATQISKTQGGQIIATTPYLPNVLRRYVQLYGAPRKLKRAAKVRRDSGQKRKHEDGGPDGSEAGFLRRRHAAVENISAASSSERQSWLAEAGVPAPDPEVAARTQAKINAQPDDKKQPDKVNLCHWAPKPRSMEAVRPGFALVPELYDFSSELVRKLQFHGFQVVLSGGGGSGLFTFMDKAFKHSSAGHVVVVPDLRSDFRAAGAIVARLAGAFLTSVPSMLAQKPSGVQFVTDVTKKKRQVYVDAEDDRYPLLHGVLVRAVRLPGSKLEVLALPKKLVAVYKAHKDKFGARSKPWLHARMPLPVNEEEAGKMRLKQPYLACDFKTFVEFLEGGVEREAVCPSFGSNNRS
;
A
#
# COMPACT_ATOMS: atom_id res chain seq x y z
N MET A 1 22.69 -30.83 13.24
CA MET A 1 22.31 -30.86 11.82
C MET A 1 21.36 -29.71 11.47
N VAL A 2 20.17 -29.57 12.06
CA VAL A 2 19.25 -28.47 11.72
C VAL A 2 19.85 -27.09 12.03
N LEU A 3 20.40 -26.88 13.23
CA LEU A 3 21.06 -25.62 13.61
C LEU A 3 22.28 -25.28 12.75
N GLN A 4 23.02 -26.29 12.29
CA GLN A 4 24.21 -26.09 11.45
C GLN A 4 23.84 -25.76 10.00
N ARG A 5 22.75 -26.35 9.48
CA ARG A 5 22.16 -25.95 8.20
C ARG A 5 21.54 -24.56 8.26
N MET A 6 20.89 -24.20 9.37
CA MET A 6 20.36 -22.85 9.57
C MET A 6 21.48 -21.81 9.67
N ARG A 7 22.59 -22.12 10.35
CA ARG A 7 23.78 -21.25 10.37
C ARG A 7 24.36 -21.04 8.97
N LEU A 8 24.58 -22.12 8.21
CA LEU A 8 25.04 -22.04 6.82
C LEU A 8 24.09 -21.25 5.91
N LEU A 9 22.77 -21.40 6.08
CA LEU A 9 21.80 -20.61 5.32
C LEU A 9 21.85 -19.13 5.70
N VAL A 10 21.98 -18.81 6.99
CA VAL A 10 22.10 -17.42 7.45
C VAL A 10 23.43 -16.81 7.00
N GLU A 11 24.52 -17.57 7.01
CA GLU A 11 25.83 -17.14 6.49
C GLU A 11 25.77 -16.89 4.98
N ASN A 12 25.21 -17.82 4.20
CA ASN A 12 25.04 -17.62 2.75
C ASN A 12 24.14 -16.41 2.44
N VAL A 13 23.07 -16.20 3.21
CA VAL A 13 22.22 -15.01 3.05
C VAL A 13 22.99 -13.75 3.40
N LYS A 14 23.80 -13.76 4.45
CA LYS A 14 24.66 -12.62 4.81
C LYS A 14 25.69 -12.33 3.72
N GLU A 15 26.34 -13.34 3.17
CA GLU A 15 27.29 -13.20 2.06
C GLU A 15 26.62 -12.68 0.80
N MET A 16 25.44 -13.20 0.44
CA MET A 16 24.66 -12.69 -0.69
C MET A 16 24.20 -11.26 -0.49
N VAL A 17 23.79 -10.90 0.73
CA VAL A 17 23.42 -9.51 1.08
C VAL A 17 24.64 -8.61 1.02
N ALA A 18 25.80 -9.03 1.53
CA ALA A 18 27.04 -8.25 1.49
C ALA A 18 27.60 -8.10 0.07
N ALA A 19 27.49 -9.13 -0.78
CA ALA A 19 27.86 -9.05 -2.19
C ALA A 19 26.93 -8.12 -2.99
N ARG A 20 25.64 -8.10 -2.62
CA ARG A 20 24.62 -7.28 -3.30
C ARG A 20 24.60 -5.83 -2.83
N MET A 21 24.72 -5.61 -1.53
CA MET A 21 24.73 -4.32 -0.86
C MET A 21 25.99 -4.27 0.01
N PRO A 22 27.16 -4.00 -0.58
CA PRO A 22 28.37 -3.83 0.21
C PRO A 22 28.16 -2.72 1.24
N ASP A 23 28.83 -2.81 2.38
CA ASP A 23 28.67 -1.85 3.48
C ASP A 23 28.95 -0.40 3.03
N ASN A 24 29.75 -0.23 1.97
CA ASN A 24 30.08 1.07 1.36
C ASN A 24 29.10 1.52 0.26
N SER A 25 28.03 0.77 0.00
CA SER A 25 26.99 1.12 -0.97
C SER A 25 26.24 2.37 -0.52
N LEU A 26 25.83 3.22 -1.47
CA LEU A 26 25.10 4.46 -1.14
C LEU A 26 23.83 4.18 -0.32
N GLN A 27 23.13 3.08 -0.62
CA GLN A 27 21.94 2.68 0.13
C GLN A 27 22.22 2.40 1.60
N MET A 28 23.29 1.66 1.89
CA MET A 28 23.72 1.41 3.27
C MET A 28 24.21 2.69 3.94
N LEU A 29 24.96 3.53 3.23
CA LEU A 29 25.44 4.79 3.78
C LEU A 29 24.29 5.75 4.15
N PHE A 30 23.24 5.83 3.31
CA PHE A 30 22.10 6.72 3.57
C PHE A 30 21.22 6.28 4.74
N THR A 31 21.44 5.07 5.28
CA THR A 31 20.87 4.69 6.58
C THR A 31 21.35 5.61 7.72
N GLY A 32 22.44 6.36 7.51
CA GLY A 32 22.88 7.42 8.42
C GLY A 32 21.82 8.51 8.70
N PHE A 33 20.87 8.72 7.77
CA PHE A 33 19.75 9.65 7.92
C PHE A 33 18.48 9.03 8.54
N ARG A 34 18.54 7.78 9.01
CA ARG A 34 17.37 7.13 9.62
C ARG A 34 16.89 7.87 10.87
N LEU A 35 15.57 7.82 11.09
CA LEU A 35 14.92 8.31 12.30
C LEU A 35 14.12 7.15 12.92
N PRO A 36 14.13 6.97 14.25
CA PRO A 36 14.97 7.68 15.22
C PRO A 36 16.47 7.44 14.95
N SER A 37 17.31 8.46 15.20
CA SER A 37 18.74 8.39 14.89
C SER A 37 19.52 7.83 16.08
N PRO A 38 20.50 6.93 15.86
CA PRO A 38 21.41 6.49 16.91
C PRO A 38 22.20 7.64 17.54
N LEU A 39 22.34 8.75 16.82
CA LEU A 39 23.02 9.97 17.28
C LEU A 39 22.15 10.81 18.22
N GLY A 40 20.84 10.55 18.28
CA GLY A 40 19.91 11.17 19.21
C GLY A 40 19.77 10.41 20.52
N ASP A 41 18.75 10.81 21.30
CA ASP A 41 18.44 10.26 22.63
C ASP A 41 17.39 9.13 22.58
N GLY A 42 16.96 8.72 21.38
CA GLY A 42 15.85 7.78 21.17
C GLY A 42 16.15 6.31 21.45
N PHE A 43 17.40 5.93 21.75
CA PHE A 43 17.84 4.54 21.94
C PHE A 43 18.34 4.27 23.36
N ARG A 44 17.50 4.57 24.37
CA ARG A 44 17.83 4.36 25.79
C ARG A 44 17.82 2.89 26.21
N ASP A 45 17.18 2.03 25.42
CA ASP A 45 16.97 0.61 25.73
C ASP A 45 18.11 -0.31 25.24
N LEU A 46 19.05 0.21 24.43
CA LEU A 46 20.22 -0.55 23.98
C LEU A 46 21.36 -0.51 25.00
N ALA A 47 22.12 -1.61 25.08
CA ALA A 47 23.32 -1.66 25.89
C ALA A 47 24.34 -0.59 25.45
N ARG A 48 24.99 0.07 26.42
CA ARG A 48 26.00 1.13 26.17
C ARG A 48 27.05 0.78 25.10
N PRO A 49 27.66 -0.44 25.06
CA PRO A 49 28.65 -0.77 24.04
C PRO A 49 28.04 -0.87 22.63
N GLU A 50 26.86 -1.47 22.49
CA GLU A 50 26.18 -1.62 21.20
C GLU A 50 25.75 -0.26 20.63
N LEU A 51 25.29 0.65 21.49
CA LEU A 51 24.93 2.00 21.11
C LEU A 51 26.16 2.81 20.64
N ALA A 52 27.32 2.62 21.28
CA ALA A 52 28.56 3.27 20.88
C ALA A 52 29.01 2.83 19.47
N ASP A 53 28.96 1.52 19.20
CA ASP A 53 29.28 0.96 17.89
C ASP A 53 28.33 1.46 16.80
N LEU A 54 27.03 1.52 17.12
CA LEU A 54 26.01 2.00 16.20
C LEU A 54 26.16 3.49 15.89
N ARG A 55 26.50 4.30 16.90
CA ARG A 55 26.81 5.73 16.74
C ARG A 55 28.03 5.93 15.86
N LYS A 56 29.09 5.16 16.07
CA LYS A 56 30.30 5.20 15.25
C LYS A 56 29.98 4.88 13.78
N LYS A 57 29.32 3.75 13.52
CA LYS A 57 28.88 3.36 12.16
C LYS A 57 28.03 4.42 11.47
N THR A 58 27.12 5.05 12.23
CA THR A 58 26.24 6.11 11.71
C THR A 58 27.05 7.36 11.33
N LYS A 59 28.03 7.75 12.16
CA LYS A 59 28.95 8.87 11.86
C LYS A 59 29.80 8.56 10.63
N ASP A 60 30.46 7.41 10.60
CA ASP A 60 31.33 7.00 9.49
C ASP A 60 30.55 6.98 8.15
N SER A 61 29.29 6.53 8.19
CA SER A 61 28.40 6.52 7.02
C SER A 61 28.06 7.92 6.53
N LEU A 62 27.72 8.84 7.45
CA LEU A 62 27.44 10.24 7.11
C LEU A 62 28.69 10.95 6.59
N GLU A 63 29.84 10.75 7.22
CA GLU A 63 31.12 11.32 6.77
C GLU A 63 31.46 10.85 5.35
N THR A 64 31.30 9.56 5.07
CA THR A 64 31.53 9.00 3.73
C THR A 64 30.59 9.62 2.69
N ILE A 65 29.33 9.86 3.02
CA ILE A 65 28.38 10.54 2.12
C ILE A 65 28.80 11.99 1.85
N LEU A 66 29.15 12.73 2.90
CA LEU A 66 29.54 14.12 2.80
C LEU A 66 30.82 14.28 1.98
N GLN A 67 31.79 13.38 2.17
CA GLN A 67 33.00 13.30 1.35
C GLN A 67 32.68 13.01 -0.12
N LYS A 68 31.83 12.01 -0.40
CA LYS A 68 31.40 11.70 -1.78
C LYS A 68 30.63 12.86 -2.42
N GLY A 69 29.86 13.61 -1.63
CA GLY A 69 29.16 14.82 -2.03
C GLY A 69 30.04 16.05 -2.19
N LYS A 70 31.36 15.95 -1.91
CA LYS A 70 32.31 17.07 -1.89
C LYS A 70 31.86 18.24 -0.99
N LEU A 71 31.21 17.92 0.13
CA LEU A 71 30.76 18.89 1.13
C LEU A 71 31.77 18.97 2.28
N ASP A 72 31.79 20.11 2.99
CA ASP A 72 32.61 20.26 4.20
C ASP A 72 32.06 19.38 5.34
N VAL A 73 32.72 18.25 5.56
CA VAL A 73 32.31 17.21 6.52
C VAL A 73 32.13 17.78 7.92
N LYS A 74 33.06 18.61 8.40
CA LYS A 74 33.04 19.09 9.80
C LYS A 74 31.86 20.02 10.05
N GLN A 75 31.63 20.96 9.14
CA GLN A 75 30.55 21.93 9.28
C GLN A 75 29.19 21.29 8.99
N CYS A 76 29.08 20.41 7.99
CA CYS A 76 27.85 19.66 7.73
C CYS A 76 27.44 18.77 8.91
N MET A 77 28.38 18.06 9.54
CA MET A 77 28.06 17.22 10.70
C MET A 77 27.59 18.03 11.90
N LYS A 78 28.24 19.17 12.17
CA LYS A 78 27.82 20.10 13.24
C LYS A 78 26.41 20.63 13.00
N ASP A 79 26.10 21.02 11.77
CA ASP A 79 24.78 21.53 11.39
C ASP A 79 23.71 20.43 11.43
N LEU A 80 24.02 19.22 10.95
CA LEU A 80 23.10 18.07 11.01
C LEU A 80 22.72 17.70 12.43
N LEU A 81 23.68 17.69 13.37
CA LEU A 81 23.42 17.43 14.78
C LEU A 81 22.52 18.49 15.42
N LYS A 82 22.60 19.75 14.98
CA LYS A 82 21.69 20.81 15.43
C LYS A 82 20.25 20.61 14.92
N MET A 83 20.10 20.15 13.68
CA MET A 83 18.77 19.91 13.08
C MET A 83 18.13 18.59 13.55
N LEU A 84 18.94 17.62 14.00
CA LEU A 84 18.49 16.27 14.35
C LEU A 84 17.33 16.24 15.38
N PRO A 85 17.36 16.96 16.51
CA PRO A 85 16.26 16.96 17.47
C PRO A 85 14.93 17.42 16.86
N CYS A 86 14.99 18.37 15.94
CA CYS A 86 13.80 18.87 15.24
C CYS A 86 13.26 17.83 14.25
N ALA A 87 14.15 17.18 13.49
CA ALA A 87 13.78 16.08 12.59
C ALA A 87 13.16 14.90 13.35
N GLU A 88 13.72 14.54 14.51
CA GLU A 88 13.16 13.51 15.40
C GLU A 88 11.80 13.91 15.98
N ALA A 89 11.63 15.17 16.41
CA ALA A 89 10.35 15.68 16.88
C ALA A 89 9.28 15.60 15.79
N TYR A 90 9.61 15.92 14.53
CA TYR A 90 8.68 15.77 13.41
C TYR A 90 8.34 14.33 13.07
N HIS A 91 9.31 13.42 13.17
CA HIS A 91 9.05 12.00 12.95
C HIS A 91 8.17 11.39 14.06
N THR A 92 8.49 11.68 15.31
CA THR A 92 7.85 11.05 16.48
C THR A 92 6.53 11.70 16.88
N ARG A 93 6.44 13.04 16.88
CA ARG A 93 5.23 13.75 17.34
C ARG A 93 4.21 13.97 16.23
N LEU A 94 4.66 14.21 14.99
CA LEU A 94 3.77 14.47 13.84
C LEU A 94 3.57 13.24 12.94
N GLY A 95 4.28 12.14 13.17
CA GLY A 95 4.17 10.93 12.35
C GLY A 95 4.64 11.09 10.90
N LEU A 96 5.48 12.12 10.62
CA LEU A 96 5.98 12.36 9.28
C LEU A 96 7.00 11.28 8.86
N GLY A 97 7.02 10.94 7.57
CA GLY A 97 8.01 10.00 7.03
C GLY A 97 9.43 10.57 7.14
N VAL A 98 10.45 9.72 7.24
CA VAL A 98 11.86 10.12 7.48
C VAL A 98 12.34 11.24 6.56
N ARG A 99 12.08 11.13 5.25
CA ARG A 99 12.42 12.18 4.27
C ARG A 99 11.68 13.49 4.52
N GLN A 100 10.39 13.44 4.85
CA GLN A 100 9.58 14.63 5.12
C GLN A 100 10.05 15.33 6.39
N SER A 101 10.40 14.56 7.43
CA SER A 101 10.93 15.10 8.68
C SER A 101 12.24 15.85 8.48
N TRP A 102 13.19 15.28 7.73
CA TRP A 102 14.43 15.96 7.37
C TRP A 102 14.21 17.18 6.47
N ALA A 103 13.32 17.06 5.47
CA ALA A 103 12.98 18.19 4.60
C ALA A 103 12.41 19.36 5.42
N ARG A 104 11.50 19.10 6.34
CA ARG A 104 10.89 20.13 7.18
C ARG A 104 11.89 20.75 8.15
N ALA A 105 12.69 19.93 8.84
CA ALA A 105 13.78 20.43 9.68
C ALA A 105 14.77 21.30 8.88
N SER A 106 15.08 20.95 7.63
CA SER A 106 15.96 21.77 6.78
C SER A 106 15.35 23.11 6.35
N VAL A 107 14.01 23.24 6.37
CA VAL A 107 13.31 24.50 6.06
C VAL A 107 13.27 25.42 7.26
N ASP A 108 13.18 24.86 8.47
CA ASP A 108 13.11 25.65 9.71
C ASP A 108 14.47 26.27 10.08
N PHE A 109 15.56 25.56 9.81
CA PHE A 109 16.94 26.03 10.08
C PHE A 109 17.60 26.59 8.81
N LYS A 110 17.12 27.73 8.32
CA LYS A 110 17.56 28.33 7.04
C LYS A 110 19.03 28.77 7.07
N GLU A 111 19.53 29.14 8.23
CA GLU A 111 20.88 29.61 8.50
C GLU A 111 21.96 28.51 8.36
N LEU A 112 21.57 27.24 8.52
CA LEU A 112 22.48 26.08 8.47
C LEU A 112 22.70 25.61 7.02
N LYS A 113 23.34 26.44 6.19
CA LYS A 113 23.51 26.19 4.75
C LYS A 113 24.16 24.83 4.44
N ASN A 114 25.19 24.45 5.20
CA ASN A 114 25.94 23.20 4.99
C ASN A 114 25.12 21.98 5.41
N GLY A 115 24.41 22.05 6.54
CA GLY A 115 23.45 21.02 6.93
C GLY A 115 22.33 20.84 5.89
N ARG A 116 21.79 21.93 5.35
CA ARG A 116 20.75 21.89 4.31
C ARG A 116 21.26 21.28 3.00
N ALA A 117 22.51 21.54 2.62
CA ALA A 117 23.14 20.89 1.46
C ALA A 117 23.23 19.36 1.67
N ALA A 118 23.61 18.92 2.87
CA ALA A 118 23.64 17.50 3.22
C ALA A 118 22.25 16.85 3.17
N VAL A 119 21.22 17.52 3.70
CA VAL A 119 19.83 17.04 3.61
C VAL A 119 19.34 17.04 2.15
N SER A 120 19.70 18.02 1.34
CA SER A 120 19.34 18.07 -0.08
C SER A 120 19.97 16.91 -0.85
N LEU A 121 21.21 16.56 -0.52
CA LEU A 121 21.88 15.37 -1.05
C LEU A 121 21.13 14.08 -0.67
N TYR A 122 20.66 13.97 0.58
CA TYR A 122 19.80 12.86 1.00
C TYR A 122 18.44 12.83 0.28
N LEU A 123 17.80 13.98 0.08
CA LEU A 123 16.48 14.05 -0.57
C LEU A 123 16.54 13.79 -2.07
N SER A 124 17.63 14.20 -2.72
CA SER A 124 17.90 13.94 -4.14
C SER A 124 18.31 12.49 -4.40
N PHE A 125 18.80 11.77 -3.39
CA PHE A 125 19.04 10.34 -3.51
C PHE A 125 17.70 9.62 -3.75
N GLN A 126 17.53 9.11 -4.96
CA GLN A 126 16.51 8.13 -5.29
C GLN A 126 17.19 6.77 -5.32
N PRO A 127 16.82 5.82 -4.44
CA PRO A 127 17.32 4.46 -4.57
C PRO A 127 16.83 3.92 -5.91
N ALA A 128 17.74 3.81 -6.88
CA ALA A 128 17.47 3.18 -8.17
C ALA A 128 17.01 1.72 -7.99
N GLU A 129 17.22 1.14 -6.81
CA GLU A 129 16.81 -0.20 -6.42
C GLU A 129 15.29 -0.40 -6.42
N GLY A 130 14.45 0.62 -6.24
CA GLY A 130 13.00 0.41 -6.43
C GLY A 130 12.66 -0.05 -7.85
N ASP A 131 13.44 0.41 -8.82
CA ASP A 131 13.32 0.04 -10.24
C ASP A 131 14.17 -1.16 -10.59
N VAL A 132 15.39 -1.28 -10.05
CA VAL A 132 16.27 -2.44 -10.29
C VAL A 132 15.74 -3.70 -9.58
N GLU A 133 15.15 -3.63 -8.39
CA GLU A 133 14.49 -4.76 -7.72
C GLU A 133 13.19 -5.16 -8.42
N ARG A 134 12.41 -4.19 -8.93
CA ARG A 134 11.26 -4.49 -9.80
C ARG A 134 11.72 -5.16 -11.09
N ARG A 135 12.83 -4.68 -11.67
CA ARG A 135 13.44 -5.24 -12.89
C ARG A 135 14.15 -6.58 -12.65
N LEU A 136 14.68 -6.84 -11.45
CA LEU A 136 15.27 -8.11 -11.01
C LEU A 136 14.19 -9.17 -10.73
N LYS A 137 13.01 -8.76 -10.25
CA LYS A 137 11.84 -9.64 -10.08
C LYS A 137 11.25 -10.10 -11.40
N ASP A 138 11.41 -9.31 -12.47
CA ASP A 138 11.03 -9.70 -13.83
C ASP A 138 12.17 -10.50 -14.49
N VAL A 139 12.21 -11.79 -14.15
CA VAL A 139 13.25 -12.73 -14.59
C VAL A 139 13.37 -12.81 -16.12
N SER A 140 12.27 -12.60 -16.85
CA SER A 140 12.23 -12.56 -18.33
C SER A 140 13.14 -11.49 -18.95
N TRP A 141 13.49 -10.43 -18.22
CA TRP A 141 14.39 -9.38 -18.71
C TRP A 141 15.88 -9.72 -18.56
N HIS A 142 16.22 -10.87 -17.97
CA HIS A 142 17.60 -11.33 -17.80
C HIS A 142 18.06 -12.30 -18.89
N GLU A 143 17.17 -12.64 -19.83
CA GLU A 143 17.46 -13.49 -21.01
C GLU A 143 18.30 -12.75 -22.07
N GLN A 144 19.24 -11.91 -21.65
CA GLN A 144 20.17 -11.21 -22.53
C GLN A 144 21.60 -11.52 -22.12
N LYS A 145 22.42 -11.94 -23.09
CA LYS A 145 23.82 -12.38 -22.89
C LYS A 145 24.66 -11.36 -22.11
N ASN A 146 24.43 -10.07 -22.34
CA ASN A 146 25.14 -8.98 -21.68
C ASN A 146 24.80 -8.86 -20.18
N ARG A 147 23.58 -9.25 -19.77
CA ARG A 147 23.13 -9.23 -18.38
C ARG A 147 23.52 -10.46 -17.58
N ALA A 148 23.54 -11.63 -18.23
CA ALA A 148 24.09 -12.84 -17.60
C ALA A 148 25.53 -12.60 -17.14
N HIS A 149 26.34 -11.95 -17.99
CA HIS A 149 27.70 -11.54 -17.67
C HIS A 149 27.79 -10.58 -16.47
N MET A 150 26.90 -9.59 -16.37
CA MET A 150 26.84 -8.68 -15.21
C MET A 150 26.49 -9.39 -13.89
N LEU A 151 25.80 -10.53 -13.96
CA LEU A 151 25.42 -11.35 -12.80
C LEU A 151 26.47 -12.42 -12.46
N GLY A 152 27.63 -12.44 -13.16
CA GLY A 152 28.64 -13.50 -13.00
C GLY A 152 28.11 -14.90 -13.33
N SER A 153 27.08 -14.98 -14.17
CA SER A 153 26.34 -16.20 -14.50
C SER A 153 26.38 -16.45 -16.00
N THR A 154 26.29 -17.71 -16.40
CA THR A 154 26.10 -18.06 -17.82
C THR A 154 24.61 -18.00 -18.17
N MET A 155 24.29 -17.70 -19.43
CA MET A 155 22.89 -17.68 -19.91
C MET A 155 22.23 -19.03 -19.65
N GLU A 156 22.96 -20.11 -19.85
CA GLU A 156 22.53 -21.48 -19.59
C GLU A 156 22.18 -21.68 -18.11
N SER A 157 22.99 -21.17 -17.17
CA SER A 157 22.72 -21.27 -15.74
C SER A 157 21.49 -20.46 -15.31
N LEU A 158 21.30 -19.28 -15.91
CA LEU A 158 20.11 -18.46 -15.68
C LEU A 158 18.85 -19.14 -16.21
N VAL A 159 18.89 -19.67 -17.43
CA VAL A 159 17.77 -20.42 -18.03
C VAL A 159 17.47 -21.69 -17.23
N LEU A 160 18.49 -22.38 -16.71
CA LEU A 160 18.30 -23.56 -15.85
C LEU A 160 17.64 -23.20 -14.53
N ALA A 161 18.02 -22.07 -13.92
CA ALA A 161 17.38 -21.54 -12.72
C ALA A 161 15.94 -21.10 -12.98
N MET A 162 15.63 -20.58 -14.18
CA MET A 162 14.27 -20.23 -14.61
C MET A 162 13.36 -21.45 -14.80
N GLN A 163 13.94 -22.58 -15.15
CA GLN A 163 13.22 -23.86 -15.27
C GLN A 163 13.05 -24.57 -13.93
N ALA A 164 13.65 -24.06 -12.84
CA ALA A 164 13.47 -24.62 -11.53
C ALA A 164 11.99 -24.46 -11.08
N PRO A 165 11.33 -25.55 -10.64
CA PRO A 165 9.98 -25.47 -10.11
C PRO A 165 9.95 -24.58 -8.86
N SER A 166 8.82 -23.92 -8.60
CA SER A 166 8.70 -23.04 -7.43
C SER A 166 8.85 -23.83 -6.12
N ALA A 167 9.29 -23.20 -5.04
CA ALA A 167 9.47 -23.87 -3.74
C ALA A 167 8.20 -24.63 -3.29
N THR A 168 7.02 -24.08 -3.58
CA THR A 168 5.70 -24.68 -3.33
C THR A 168 5.38 -25.92 -4.17
N GLN A 169 6.03 -26.10 -5.32
CA GLN A 169 5.93 -27.30 -6.17
C GLN A 169 6.92 -28.38 -5.75
N ILE A 170 7.98 -28.00 -5.04
CA ILE A 170 9.04 -28.92 -4.64
C ILE A 170 8.82 -29.40 -3.20
N SER A 171 8.23 -28.58 -2.33
CA SER A 171 7.94 -28.95 -0.95
C SER A 171 6.62 -28.42 -0.41
N LYS A 172 6.05 -29.17 0.53
CA LYS A 172 4.88 -28.81 1.33
C LYS A 172 5.26 -28.89 2.81
N THR A 173 4.78 -27.93 3.60
CA THR A 173 5.00 -27.94 5.05
C THR A 173 3.79 -28.59 5.71
N GLN A 174 3.98 -29.75 6.34
CA GLN A 174 2.96 -30.41 7.16
C GLN A 174 3.52 -30.60 8.57
N GLY A 175 2.80 -30.13 9.59
CA GLY A 175 3.20 -30.29 11.00
C GLY A 175 4.57 -29.69 11.34
N GLY A 176 4.98 -28.60 10.68
CA GLY A 176 6.30 -27.98 10.87
C GLY A 176 7.47 -28.71 10.21
N GLN A 177 7.22 -29.82 9.49
CA GLN A 177 8.21 -30.49 8.67
C GLN A 177 8.01 -30.17 7.18
N ILE A 178 9.12 -29.91 6.49
CA ILE A 178 9.15 -29.68 5.04
C ILE A 178 9.25 -31.03 4.35
N ILE A 179 8.17 -31.44 3.69
CA ILE A 179 8.07 -32.70 2.96
C ILE A 179 8.20 -32.40 1.47
N ALA A 180 9.18 -33.01 0.80
CA ALA A 180 9.34 -32.87 -0.65
C ALA A 180 8.13 -33.49 -1.35
N THR A 181 7.42 -32.70 -2.16
CA THR A 181 6.17 -33.14 -2.81
C THR A 181 6.42 -33.74 -4.19
N THR A 182 7.58 -33.46 -4.77
CA THR A 182 7.97 -33.95 -6.10
C THR A 182 9.35 -34.63 -6.07
N PRO A 183 9.60 -35.60 -6.97
CA PRO A 183 10.90 -36.26 -7.08
C PRO A 183 11.99 -35.34 -7.68
N TYR A 184 11.69 -34.07 -7.93
CA TYR A 184 12.61 -33.09 -8.49
C TYR A 184 13.91 -32.96 -7.67
N LEU A 185 13.81 -32.72 -6.35
CA LEU A 185 14.96 -32.64 -5.46
C LEU A 185 15.79 -33.95 -5.44
N PRO A 186 15.17 -35.14 -5.27
CA PRO A 186 15.85 -36.42 -5.41
C PRO A 186 16.56 -36.62 -6.76
N ASN A 187 15.95 -36.18 -7.86
CA ASN A 187 16.52 -36.33 -9.21
C ASN A 187 17.69 -35.37 -9.45
N VAL A 188 17.60 -34.13 -8.96
CA VAL A 188 18.71 -33.16 -8.99
C VAL A 188 19.88 -33.68 -8.15
N LEU A 189 19.61 -34.19 -6.94
CA LEU A 189 20.63 -34.83 -6.09
C LEU A 189 21.27 -36.04 -6.77
N ARG A 190 20.47 -36.90 -7.41
CA ARG A 190 20.96 -38.07 -8.15
C ARG A 190 21.86 -37.63 -9.31
N ARG A 191 21.47 -36.61 -10.07
CA ARG A 191 22.22 -36.09 -11.22
C ARG A 191 23.49 -35.37 -10.79
N TYR A 192 23.44 -34.62 -9.69
CA TYR A 192 24.62 -34.01 -9.07
C TYR A 192 25.61 -35.07 -8.61
N VAL A 193 25.14 -36.14 -7.96
CA VAL A 193 25.97 -37.28 -7.57
C VAL A 193 26.56 -38.03 -8.77
N GLN A 194 25.82 -38.12 -9.88
CA GLN A 194 26.33 -38.71 -11.13
C GLN A 194 27.42 -37.86 -11.79
N LEU A 195 27.29 -36.53 -11.76
CA LEU A 195 28.22 -35.60 -12.43
C LEU A 195 29.45 -35.26 -11.59
N TYR A 196 29.29 -35.16 -10.26
CA TYR A 196 30.32 -34.66 -9.34
C TYR A 196 30.74 -35.69 -8.28
N GLY A 197 30.23 -36.92 -8.37
CA GLY A 197 30.52 -38.01 -7.43
C GLY A 197 29.66 -37.96 -6.16
N ALA A 198 29.55 -39.10 -5.47
CA ALA A 198 28.80 -39.19 -4.22
C ALA A 198 29.57 -38.53 -3.06
N PRO A 199 28.93 -37.75 -2.18
CA PRO A 199 29.57 -37.32 -0.94
C PRO A 199 29.95 -38.55 -0.12
N ARG A 200 31.21 -38.61 0.35
CA ARG A 200 31.73 -39.70 1.21
C ARG A 200 30.73 -39.97 2.34
N LYS A 201 30.28 -41.23 2.47
CA LYS A 201 29.40 -41.68 3.58
C LYS A 201 30.14 -41.49 4.90
N LEU A 202 29.93 -40.37 5.58
CA LEU A 202 30.34 -40.21 6.98
C LEU A 202 29.53 -41.21 7.80
N LYS A 203 30.22 -42.19 8.40
CA LYS A 203 29.65 -43.16 9.35
C LYS A 203 28.88 -42.38 10.41
N ARG A 204 27.55 -42.52 10.42
CA ARG A 204 26.70 -41.90 11.43
C ARG A 204 26.93 -42.64 12.75
N ALA A 205 27.66 -42.04 13.69
CA ALA A 205 27.57 -42.44 15.08
C ALA A 205 26.11 -42.20 15.55
N ALA A 206 25.52 -43.19 16.21
CA ALA A 206 24.16 -43.10 16.73
C ALA A 206 24.09 -41.92 17.70
N LYS A 207 23.33 -40.89 17.30
CA LYS A 207 23.21 -39.67 18.09
C LYS A 207 22.24 -39.93 19.23
N VAL A 208 22.77 -40.20 20.42
CA VAL A 208 21.99 -40.23 21.67
C VAL A 208 21.33 -38.87 21.84
N ARG A 209 19.99 -38.84 21.87
CA ARG A 209 19.21 -37.63 22.15
C ARG A 209 19.31 -37.33 23.64
N ARG A 210 19.47 -36.06 23.99
CA ARG A 210 19.59 -35.58 25.39
C ARG A 210 18.34 -35.91 26.25
N ASP A 211 17.23 -36.29 25.61
CA ASP A 211 15.94 -36.53 26.25
C ASP A 211 15.52 -38.01 26.23
N SER A 212 16.41 -38.95 25.89
CA SER A 212 16.11 -40.38 26.00
C SER A 212 16.08 -40.81 27.47
N GLY A 213 14.99 -40.49 28.15
CA GLY A 213 14.78 -40.82 29.57
C GLY A 213 13.60 -40.12 30.23
N GLN A 214 13.13 -38.98 29.70
CA GLN A 214 11.95 -38.32 30.26
C GLN A 214 10.67 -38.85 29.59
N LYS A 215 9.95 -39.72 30.31
CA LYS A 215 8.56 -40.05 30.01
C LYS A 215 7.76 -38.75 30.04
N ARG A 216 7.39 -38.22 28.87
CA ARG A 216 6.36 -37.19 28.79
C ARG A 216 5.08 -37.83 29.31
N LYS A 217 4.53 -37.29 30.41
CA LYS A 217 3.16 -37.63 30.82
C LYS A 217 2.27 -37.24 29.65
N HIS A 218 1.64 -38.24 29.04
CA HIS A 218 0.53 -38.03 28.15
C HIS A 218 -0.60 -37.54 29.05
N GLU A 219 -0.90 -36.24 29.04
CA GLU A 219 -2.15 -35.77 29.64
C GLU A 219 -3.27 -36.22 28.70
N ASP A 220 -4.14 -37.06 29.25
CA ASP A 220 -5.28 -37.63 28.56
C ASP A 220 -6.16 -36.53 27.96
N GLY A 221 -6.59 -36.79 26.73
CA GLY A 221 -7.50 -35.93 25.99
C GLY A 221 -8.88 -35.87 26.65
N GLY A 222 -9.04 -34.96 27.60
CA GLY A 222 -10.35 -34.49 28.03
C GLY A 222 -11.01 -33.62 26.94
N PRO A 223 -12.34 -33.44 26.99
CA PRO A 223 -13.15 -32.78 25.94
C PRO A 223 -12.79 -31.31 25.65
N ASP A 224 -11.86 -30.71 26.40
CA ASP A 224 -11.43 -29.31 26.30
C ASP A 224 -10.04 -29.11 25.65
N GLY A 225 -9.51 -30.13 24.97
CA GLY A 225 -8.26 -30.02 24.19
C GLY A 225 -8.36 -29.19 22.91
N SER A 226 -9.52 -28.59 22.62
CA SER A 226 -9.71 -27.72 21.46
C SER A 226 -9.09 -26.33 21.69
N GLU A 227 -8.67 -25.67 20.61
CA GLU A 227 -8.19 -24.29 20.62
C GLU A 227 -9.23 -23.33 21.24
N ALA A 228 -10.52 -23.63 21.07
CA ALA A 228 -11.62 -22.93 21.72
C ALA A 228 -11.61 -23.11 23.26
N GLY A 229 -11.25 -24.29 23.77
CA GLY A 229 -11.08 -24.55 25.20
C GLY A 229 -9.89 -23.80 25.81
N PHE A 230 -8.81 -23.60 25.04
CA PHE A 230 -7.70 -22.74 25.45
C PHE A 230 -8.13 -21.27 25.52
N LEU A 231 -8.85 -20.77 24.51
CA LEU A 231 -9.32 -19.39 24.48
C LEU A 231 -10.29 -19.09 25.63
N ARG A 232 -11.19 -20.02 25.97
CA ARG A 232 -12.09 -19.88 27.14
C ARG A 232 -11.33 -19.83 28.46
N ARG A 233 -10.33 -20.70 28.66
CA ARG A 233 -9.48 -20.68 29.86
C ARG A 233 -8.67 -19.39 29.97
N ARG A 234 -8.14 -18.92 28.85
CA ARG A 234 -7.42 -17.63 28.80
C ARG A 234 -8.36 -16.46 29.13
N HIS A 235 -9.59 -16.45 28.62
CA HIS A 235 -10.57 -15.42 28.93
C HIS A 235 -10.94 -15.41 30.42
N ALA A 236 -11.26 -16.57 30.98
CA ALA A 236 -11.56 -16.71 32.41
C ALA A 236 -10.39 -16.31 33.31
N ALA A 237 -9.14 -16.62 32.91
CA ALA A 237 -7.96 -16.18 33.63
C ALA A 237 -7.79 -14.65 33.59
N VAL A 238 -8.07 -14.02 32.45
CA VAL A 238 -8.02 -12.55 32.32
C VAL A 238 -9.13 -11.89 33.15
N GLU A 239 -10.33 -12.46 33.16
CA GLU A 239 -11.44 -11.98 33.99
C GLU A 239 -11.11 -12.11 35.48
N ASN A 240 -10.56 -13.25 35.92
CA ASN A 240 -10.10 -13.43 37.30
C ASN A 240 -9.01 -12.43 37.69
N ILE A 241 -8.06 -12.12 36.79
CA ILE A 241 -7.05 -11.09 37.05
C ILE A 241 -7.69 -9.70 37.14
N SER A 242 -8.66 -9.40 36.30
CA SER A 242 -9.37 -8.11 36.31
C SER A 242 -10.30 -7.95 37.51
N ALA A 243 -10.83 -9.03 38.06
CA ALA A 243 -11.69 -9.05 39.23
C ALA A 243 -10.93 -9.14 40.56
N ALA A 244 -9.68 -9.64 40.54
CA ALA A 244 -8.84 -9.76 41.72
C ALA A 244 -8.56 -8.41 42.39
N SER A 245 -8.59 -8.42 43.72
CA SER A 245 -8.27 -7.26 44.56
C SER A 245 -6.79 -6.88 44.47
N SER A 246 -6.43 -5.65 44.86
CA SER A 246 -5.03 -5.18 44.73
C SER A 246 -4.04 -6.01 45.55
N SER A 247 -4.48 -6.56 46.68
CA SER A 247 -3.69 -7.44 47.55
C SER A 247 -3.47 -8.83 46.93
N GLU A 248 -4.47 -9.41 46.27
CA GLU A 248 -4.34 -10.68 45.55
C GLU A 248 -3.39 -10.56 44.37
N ARG A 249 -3.46 -9.45 43.63
CA ARG A 249 -2.53 -9.19 42.51
C ARG A 249 -1.08 -9.02 42.99
N GLN A 250 -0.87 -8.37 44.14
CA GLN A 250 0.46 -8.25 44.74
C GLN A 250 1.01 -9.59 45.19
N SER A 251 0.17 -10.47 45.76
CA SER A 251 0.55 -11.85 46.11
C SER A 251 1.00 -12.64 44.87
N TRP A 252 0.25 -12.58 43.77
CA TRP A 252 0.62 -13.26 42.52
C TRP A 252 1.90 -12.71 41.89
N LEU A 253 2.14 -11.41 41.98
CA LEU A 253 3.37 -10.78 41.49
C LEU A 253 4.58 -11.18 42.35
N ALA A 254 4.40 -11.32 43.67
CA ALA A 254 5.43 -11.82 44.57
C ALA A 254 5.75 -13.30 44.32
N GLU A 255 4.73 -14.13 44.11
CA GLU A 255 4.89 -15.56 43.75
C GLU A 255 5.54 -15.73 42.37
N ALA A 256 5.25 -14.85 41.42
CA ALA A 256 5.87 -14.82 40.10
C ALA A 256 7.31 -14.25 40.08
N GLY A 257 7.86 -13.84 41.24
CA GLY A 257 9.22 -13.31 41.35
C GLY A 257 9.44 -11.98 40.63
N VAL A 258 8.37 -11.21 40.40
CA VAL A 258 8.47 -9.89 39.76
C VAL A 258 8.96 -8.88 40.82
N PRO A 259 10.11 -8.21 40.61
CA PRO A 259 10.63 -7.27 41.59
C PRO A 259 9.65 -6.10 41.79
N ALA A 260 9.46 -5.70 43.05
CA ALA A 260 8.57 -4.60 43.40
C ALA A 260 8.97 -3.33 42.63
N PRO A 261 8.00 -2.58 42.07
CA PRO A 261 8.30 -1.38 41.32
C PRO A 261 8.99 -0.34 42.22
N ASP A 262 10.06 0.24 41.70
CA ASP A 262 10.85 1.29 42.35
C ASP A 262 9.92 2.44 42.80
N PRO A 263 9.91 2.86 44.08
CA PRO A 263 8.94 3.81 44.62
C PRO A 263 8.88 5.15 43.86
N GLU A 264 9.99 5.60 43.28
CA GLU A 264 10.00 6.80 42.42
C GLU A 264 9.22 6.61 41.12
N VAL A 265 9.29 5.42 40.53
CA VAL A 265 8.60 5.10 39.27
C VAL A 265 7.11 4.92 39.54
N ALA A 266 6.74 4.28 40.67
CA ALA A 266 5.36 4.18 41.12
C ALA A 266 4.75 5.56 41.37
N ALA A 267 5.46 6.46 42.07
CA ALA A 267 5.01 7.83 42.34
C ALA A 267 4.84 8.65 41.05
N ARG A 268 5.77 8.57 40.10
CA ARG A 268 5.65 9.23 38.79
C ARG A 268 4.47 8.72 37.96
N THR A 269 4.19 7.43 38.05
CA THR A 269 3.09 6.81 37.30
C THR A 269 1.75 7.20 37.91
N GLN A 270 1.65 7.23 39.25
CA GLN A 270 0.46 7.71 39.95
C GLN A 270 0.21 9.21 39.71
N ALA A 271 1.26 10.03 39.68
CA ALA A 271 1.15 11.45 39.34
C ALA A 271 0.65 11.68 37.90
N LYS A 272 1.01 10.81 36.94
CA LYS A 272 0.48 10.86 35.57
C LYS A 272 -0.98 10.44 35.47
N ILE A 273 -1.39 9.44 36.25
CA ILE A 273 -2.78 8.99 36.32
C ILE A 273 -3.66 10.09 36.92
N ASN A 274 -3.20 10.72 38.01
CA ASN A 274 -3.93 11.81 38.67
C ASN A 274 -3.94 13.12 37.86
N ALA A 275 -2.99 13.31 36.92
CA ALA A 275 -2.91 14.48 36.05
C ALA A 275 -3.73 14.34 34.76
N GLN A 276 -4.37 13.20 34.50
CA GLN A 276 -5.33 13.08 33.40
C GLN A 276 -6.68 13.68 33.84
N PRO A 277 -7.22 14.68 33.12
CA PRO A 277 -8.55 15.22 33.43
C PRO A 277 -9.61 14.15 33.18
N ASP A 278 -10.57 14.04 34.11
CA ASP A 278 -11.77 13.20 34.03
C ASP A 278 -12.69 13.68 32.89
N ASP A 279 -12.35 13.35 31.64
CA ASP A 279 -13.25 13.48 30.51
C ASP A 279 -14.21 12.28 30.47
N LYS A 280 -15.15 12.27 31.42
CA LYS A 280 -16.39 11.49 31.30
C LYS A 280 -17.30 12.17 30.29
N LYS A 281 -17.02 11.98 29.00
CA LYS A 281 -18.02 12.12 27.93
C LYS A 281 -18.22 10.77 27.25
N GLN A 282 -19.50 10.39 27.17
CA GLN A 282 -20.01 9.16 26.54
C GLN A 282 -19.46 8.99 25.11
N PRO A 283 -19.32 7.74 24.63
CA PRO A 283 -18.80 7.47 23.29
C PRO A 283 -19.88 7.75 22.24
N ASP A 284 -19.94 9.00 21.78
CA ASP A 284 -20.63 9.29 20.53
C ASP A 284 -19.74 8.88 19.35
N LYS A 285 -20.22 7.86 18.65
CA LYS A 285 -20.01 7.53 17.22
C LYS A 285 -18.63 7.88 16.65
N VAL A 286 -17.85 6.82 16.43
CA VAL A 286 -16.64 6.77 15.62
C VAL A 286 -16.88 7.45 14.26
N ASN A 287 -16.46 8.71 14.13
CA ASN A 287 -16.31 9.39 12.85
C ASN A 287 -15.00 8.91 12.22
N LEU A 288 -15.13 7.99 11.27
CA LEU A 288 -14.09 7.71 10.28
C LEU A 288 -13.80 8.97 9.44
N CYS A 289 -12.52 9.14 9.09
CA CYS A 289 -11.98 10.02 8.03
C CYS A 289 -11.72 11.51 8.37
N HIS A 290 -10.50 11.82 8.84
CA HIS A 290 -9.91 13.17 8.86
C HIS A 290 -8.80 13.32 7.78
N TRP A 291 -9.12 13.02 6.52
CA TRP A 291 -8.19 13.18 5.37
C TRP A 291 -8.75 14.12 4.29
N ALA A 292 -9.51 15.15 4.66
CA ALA A 292 -9.85 16.22 3.72
C ALA A 292 -8.73 17.26 3.68
N PRO A 293 -8.11 17.55 2.52
CA PRO A 293 -7.23 18.72 2.39
C PRO A 293 -8.02 19.99 2.64
N LYS A 294 -7.43 20.97 3.33
CA LYS A 294 -8.05 22.29 3.57
C LYS A 294 -8.47 22.92 2.22
N PRO A 295 -9.66 23.55 2.12
CA PRO A 295 -10.12 24.19 0.90
C PRO A 295 -9.14 25.30 0.52
N ARG A 296 -8.60 25.23 -0.70
CA ARG A 296 -7.86 26.35 -1.29
C ARG A 296 -8.86 27.50 -1.47
N SER A 297 -8.47 28.73 -1.14
CA SER A 297 -9.24 29.94 -1.44
C SER A 297 -9.74 29.88 -2.88
N MET A 298 -11.06 29.93 -3.07
CA MET A 298 -11.72 29.75 -4.36
C MET A 298 -11.36 30.90 -5.31
N GLU A 299 -10.26 30.74 -6.05
CA GLU A 299 -10.11 31.47 -7.32
C GLU A 299 -11.31 31.11 -8.21
N ALA A 300 -11.89 32.12 -8.86
CA ALA A 300 -13.06 31.94 -9.72
C ALA A 300 -12.74 30.95 -10.84
N VAL A 301 -13.22 29.71 -10.69
CA VAL A 301 -13.01 28.65 -11.68
C VAL A 301 -13.80 29.00 -12.94
N ARG A 302 -13.11 29.09 -14.08
CA ARG A 302 -13.73 29.38 -15.39
C ARG A 302 -14.79 28.32 -15.72
N PRO A 303 -16.01 28.71 -16.17
CA PRO A 303 -17.01 27.75 -16.63
C PRO A 303 -16.49 26.93 -17.81
N GLY A 304 -16.76 25.63 -17.78
CA GLY A 304 -16.42 24.67 -18.82
C GLY A 304 -17.66 24.18 -19.58
N PHE A 305 -18.00 22.92 -19.34
CA PHE A 305 -19.08 22.23 -20.04
C PHE A 305 -20.17 21.83 -19.05
N ALA A 306 -21.41 21.82 -19.52
CA ALA A 306 -22.55 21.35 -18.74
C ALA A 306 -23.25 20.20 -19.47
N LEU A 307 -23.33 19.03 -18.83
CA LEU A 307 -24.13 17.91 -19.32
C LEU A 307 -25.56 18.06 -18.82
N VAL A 308 -26.53 18.09 -19.73
CA VAL A 308 -27.95 18.30 -19.42
C VAL A 308 -28.76 17.08 -19.90
N PRO A 309 -29.67 16.54 -19.06
CA PRO A 309 -30.53 15.44 -19.47
C PRO A 309 -31.52 15.94 -20.53
N GLU A 310 -31.81 15.11 -21.52
CA GLU A 310 -32.80 15.38 -22.56
C GLU A 310 -34.20 15.11 -21.97
N LEU A 311 -34.64 15.99 -21.08
CA LEU A 311 -36.01 16.00 -20.56
C LEU A 311 -36.79 17.10 -21.27
N TYR A 312 -37.95 16.76 -21.80
CA TYR A 312 -38.70 17.59 -22.75
C TYR A 312 -39.20 18.93 -22.15
N ASP A 313 -39.44 19.02 -20.84
CA ASP A 313 -40.13 20.20 -20.28
C ASP A 313 -39.20 21.28 -19.72
N PHE A 314 -38.01 20.91 -19.20
CA PHE A 314 -37.12 21.86 -18.50
C PHE A 314 -35.85 22.21 -19.27
N SER A 315 -35.64 21.62 -20.46
CA SER A 315 -34.37 21.77 -21.17
C SER A 315 -34.10 23.22 -21.59
N SER A 316 -35.11 23.98 -22.03
CA SER A 316 -34.92 25.32 -22.59
C SER A 316 -34.48 26.37 -21.55
N GLU A 317 -35.15 26.42 -20.40
CA GLU A 317 -34.80 27.34 -19.30
C GLU A 317 -33.45 26.97 -18.68
N LEU A 318 -33.22 25.68 -18.43
CA LEU A 318 -31.98 25.17 -17.88
C LEU A 318 -30.78 25.46 -18.80
N VAL A 319 -30.92 25.22 -20.11
CA VAL A 319 -29.91 25.52 -21.12
C VAL A 319 -29.60 27.02 -21.14
N ARG A 320 -30.64 27.88 -21.18
CA ARG A 320 -30.46 29.34 -21.16
C ARG A 320 -29.71 29.79 -19.91
N LYS A 321 -30.07 29.25 -18.73
CA LYS A 321 -29.40 29.59 -17.48
C LYS A 321 -27.94 29.15 -17.47
N LEU A 322 -27.64 27.93 -17.88
CA LEU A 322 -26.26 27.45 -17.97
C LEU A 322 -25.42 28.27 -18.97
N GLN A 323 -26.00 28.63 -20.11
CA GLN A 323 -25.34 29.50 -21.10
C GLN A 323 -25.11 30.91 -20.55
N PHE A 324 -26.07 31.47 -19.80
CA PHE A 324 -25.92 32.76 -19.11
C PHE A 324 -24.74 32.76 -18.13
N HIS A 325 -24.51 31.63 -17.45
CA HIS A 325 -23.33 31.43 -16.59
C HIS A 325 -22.06 30.99 -17.34
N GLY A 326 -22.07 31.03 -18.68
CA GLY A 326 -20.89 30.79 -19.51
C GLY A 326 -20.55 29.32 -19.79
N PHE A 327 -21.43 28.37 -19.45
CA PHE A 327 -21.19 26.95 -19.75
C PHE A 327 -21.52 26.61 -21.20
N GLN A 328 -20.69 25.77 -21.81
CA GLN A 328 -21.02 25.11 -23.07
C GLN A 328 -21.87 23.87 -22.81
N VAL A 329 -23.14 23.92 -23.22
CA VAL A 329 -24.10 22.86 -22.93
C VAL A 329 -23.94 21.69 -23.90
N VAL A 330 -23.96 20.47 -23.34
CA VAL A 330 -23.99 19.20 -24.05
C VAL A 330 -25.25 18.46 -23.59
N LEU A 331 -26.14 18.14 -24.52
CA LEU A 331 -27.33 17.34 -24.23
C LEU A 331 -26.94 15.87 -24.17
N SER A 332 -27.46 15.12 -23.20
CA SER A 332 -27.13 13.69 -23.01
C SER A 332 -27.44 12.84 -24.25
N GLY A 333 -28.51 13.18 -24.98
CA GLY A 333 -28.96 12.44 -26.16
C GLY A 333 -29.48 11.04 -25.83
N GLY A 334 -30.44 10.54 -26.60
CA GLY A 334 -30.70 9.10 -26.68
C GLY A 334 -29.42 8.31 -27.02
N GLY A 335 -29.15 7.21 -26.32
CA GLY A 335 -28.02 6.32 -26.61
C GLY A 335 -26.65 6.75 -26.06
N GLY A 336 -26.57 7.82 -25.25
CA GLY A 336 -25.36 8.18 -24.50
C GLY A 336 -24.27 8.91 -25.28
N SER A 337 -24.51 9.32 -26.52
CA SER A 337 -23.56 10.10 -27.34
C SER A 337 -23.15 11.43 -26.67
N GLY A 338 -24.09 12.07 -25.98
CA GLY A 338 -23.84 13.28 -25.21
C GLY A 338 -22.92 13.07 -24.00
N LEU A 339 -23.07 11.92 -23.32
CA LEU A 339 -22.19 11.54 -22.21
C LEU A 339 -20.74 11.45 -22.67
N PHE A 340 -20.50 10.78 -23.81
CA PHE A 340 -19.15 10.60 -24.36
C PHE A 340 -18.56 11.93 -24.83
N THR A 341 -19.38 12.75 -25.49
CA THR A 341 -18.98 14.09 -25.96
C THR A 341 -18.60 14.99 -24.79
N PHE A 342 -19.39 14.97 -23.71
CA PHE A 342 -19.08 15.71 -22.49
C PHE A 342 -17.77 15.24 -21.88
N MET A 343 -17.56 13.92 -21.73
CA MET A 343 -16.32 13.39 -21.16
C MET A 343 -15.08 13.82 -21.94
N ASP A 344 -15.11 13.69 -23.27
CA ASP A 344 -13.97 14.08 -24.12
C ASP A 344 -13.64 15.56 -23.96
N LYS A 345 -14.66 16.41 -23.89
CA LYS A 345 -14.51 17.86 -23.72
C LYS A 345 -14.04 18.22 -22.32
N ALA A 346 -14.61 17.62 -21.28
CA ALA A 346 -14.23 17.88 -19.89
C ALA A 346 -12.76 17.56 -19.63
N PHE A 347 -12.27 16.42 -20.12
CA PHE A 347 -10.86 16.04 -19.92
C PHE A 347 -9.88 16.89 -20.74
N LYS A 348 -10.28 17.35 -21.94
CA LYS A 348 -9.47 18.32 -22.71
C LYS A 348 -9.36 19.66 -22.00
N HIS A 349 -10.33 20.01 -21.17
CA HIS A 349 -10.42 21.29 -20.47
C HIS A 349 -10.40 21.13 -18.95
N SER A 350 -9.52 20.27 -18.42
CA SER A 350 -9.48 19.88 -17.01
C SER A 350 -9.25 21.01 -15.99
N SER A 351 -8.88 22.21 -16.44
CA SER A 351 -8.73 23.40 -15.60
C SER A 351 -10.05 24.19 -15.43
N ALA A 352 -11.10 23.85 -16.17
CA ALA A 352 -12.40 24.50 -16.10
C ALA A 352 -13.33 23.77 -15.12
N GLY A 353 -14.35 24.47 -14.63
CA GLY A 353 -15.40 23.90 -13.81
C GLY A 353 -16.46 23.28 -14.71
N HIS A 354 -16.70 21.98 -14.56
CA HIS A 354 -17.73 21.27 -15.32
C HIS A 354 -18.94 20.99 -14.44
N VAL A 355 -20.13 20.96 -15.04
CA VAL A 355 -21.40 20.66 -14.36
C VAL A 355 -22.07 19.47 -15.04
N VAL A 356 -22.67 18.60 -14.24
CA VAL A 356 -23.60 17.58 -14.73
C VAL A 356 -24.91 17.78 -13.99
N VAL A 357 -25.97 17.97 -14.76
CA VAL A 357 -27.33 18.07 -14.23
C VAL A 357 -27.98 16.69 -14.34
N VAL A 358 -28.67 16.28 -13.28
CA VAL A 358 -29.52 15.08 -13.28
C VAL A 358 -30.95 15.47 -12.90
N PRO A 359 -31.97 14.69 -13.31
CA PRO A 359 -33.35 14.94 -12.89
C PRO A 359 -33.48 15.03 -11.36
N ASP A 360 -33.00 14.01 -10.65
CA ASP A 360 -33.03 13.95 -9.19
C ASP A 360 -31.74 13.34 -8.61
N LEU A 361 -31.11 14.06 -7.67
CA LEU A 361 -29.88 13.62 -7.02
C LEU A 361 -30.04 12.32 -6.22
N ARG A 362 -31.23 12.02 -5.70
CA ARG A 362 -31.45 10.83 -4.85
C ARG A 362 -31.54 9.56 -5.68
N SER A 363 -32.31 9.58 -6.77
CA SER A 363 -32.51 8.44 -7.66
C SER A 363 -31.38 8.27 -8.67
N ASP A 364 -30.81 9.37 -9.18
CA ASP A 364 -29.84 9.32 -10.29
C ASP A 364 -28.37 9.30 -9.85
N PHE A 365 -28.07 9.18 -8.56
CA PHE A 365 -26.69 9.08 -8.08
C PHE A 365 -25.94 7.88 -8.69
N ARG A 366 -26.67 6.87 -9.17
CA ARG A 366 -26.12 5.68 -9.85
C ARG A 366 -26.26 5.73 -11.38
N ALA A 367 -26.95 6.74 -11.91
CA ALA A 367 -27.13 6.89 -13.35
C ALA A 367 -25.80 7.19 -14.06
N ALA A 368 -25.76 6.93 -15.36
CA ALA A 368 -24.57 7.14 -16.18
C ALA A 368 -24.05 8.59 -16.09
N GLY A 369 -24.95 9.59 -16.02
CA GLY A 369 -24.59 11.00 -15.84
C GLY A 369 -23.81 11.25 -14.54
N ALA A 370 -24.27 10.71 -13.41
CA ALA A 370 -23.55 10.84 -12.14
C ALA A 370 -22.17 10.18 -12.19
N ILE A 371 -22.04 9.01 -12.81
CA ILE A 371 -20.75 8.33 -12.97
C ILE A 371 -19.80 9.16 -13.85
N VAL A 372 -20.29 9.73 -14.93
CA VAL A 372 -19.55 10.68 -15.78
C VAL A 372 -19.08 11.88 -14.98
N ALA A 373 -19.95 12.46 -14.13
CA ALA A 373 -19.59 13.57 -13.26
C ALA A 373 -18.41 13.22 -12.34
N ARG A 374 -18.43 12.02 -11.75
CA ARG A 374 -17.34 11.54 -10.88
C ARG A 374 -16.04 11.33 -11.63
N LEU A 375 -16.09 10.71 -12.80
CA LEU A 375 -14.89 10.46 -13.61
C LEU A 375 -14.25 11.77 -14.08
N ALA A 376 -15.07 12.73 -14.50
CA ALA A 376 -14.63 14.05 -14.94
C ALA A 376 -14.24 14.99 -13.79
N GLY A 377 -14.61 14.68 -12.55
CA GLY A 377 -14.47 15.63 -11.43
C GLY A 377 -15.35 16.86 -11.60
N ALA A 378 -16.59 16.64 -12.05
CA ALA A 378 -17.59 17.69 -12.28
C ALA A 378 -18.48 17.91 -11.04
N PHE A 379 -19.14 19.06 -11.00
CA PHE A 379 -20.19 19.38 -10.04
C PHE A 379 -21.50 18.70 -10.46
N LEU A 380 -22.03 17.79 -9.64
CA LEU A 380 -23.29 17.11 -9.88
C LEU A 380 -24.42 17.84 -9.15
N THR A 381 -25.50 18.19 -9.86
CA THR A 381 -26.65 18.90 -9.30
C THR A 381 -27.97 18.40 -9.90
N SER A 382 -29.09 18.64 -9.21
CA SER A 382 -30.42 18.33 -9.76
C SER A 382 -30.97 19.48 -10.60
N VAL A 383 -31.93 19.21 -11.48
CA VAL A 383 -32.61 20.25 -12.26
C VAL A 383 -33.21 21.35 -11.36
N PRO A 384 -34.01 21.04 -10.30
CA PRO A 384 -34.59 22.08 -9.45
C PRO A 384 -33.53 22.93 -8.75
N SER A 385 -32.44 22.29 -8.32
CA SER A 385 -31.34 22.97 -7.65
C SER A 385 -30.59 23.90 -8.61
N MET A 386 -30.34 23.45 -9.83
CA MET A 386 -29.68 24.26 -10.86
C MET A 386 -30.51 25.49 -11.26
N LEU A 387 -31.84 25.38 -11.23
CA LEU A 387 -32.77 26.49 -11.48
C LEU A 387 -32.89 27.46 -10.30
N ALA A 388 -32.51 27.08 -9.07
CA ALA A 388 -32.44 27.99 -7.93
C ALA A 388 -31.32 29.05 -8.07
N GLN A 389 -31.43 30.18 -7.36
CA GLN A 389 -30.41 31.23 -7.40
C GLN A 389 -29.02 30.75 -6.96
N LYS A 390 -28.96 29.81 -6.02
CA LYS A 390 -27.74 29.19 -5.53
C LYS A 390 -27.84 27.67 -5.69
N PRO A 391 -27.29 27.11 -6.78
CA PRO A 391 -27.32 25.67 -6.99
C PRO A 391 -26.58 24.92 -5.88
N SER A 392 -27.28 23.99 -5.23
CA SER A 392 -26.70 23.00 -4.35
C SER A 392 -26.38 21.71 -5.12
N GLY A 393 -25.33 21.01 -4.69
CA GLY A 393 -24.86 19.82 -5.39
C GLY A 393 -23.64 19.22 -4.73
N VAL A 394 -22.95 18.36 -5.47
CA VAL A 394 -21.78 17.63 -5.01
C VAL A 394 -20.64 17.85 -6.00
N GLN A 395 -19.53 18.40 -5.52
CA GLN A 395 -18.30 18.46 -6.31
C GLN A 395 -17.50 17.17 -6.15
N PHE A 396 -17.16 16.55 -7.27
CA PHE A 396 -16.26 15.40 -7.29
C PHE A 396 -14.84 15.81 -7.65
N VAL A 397 -13.86 15.11 -7.07
CA VAL A 397 -12.45 15.25 -7.44
C VAL A 397 -12.07 14.12 -8.39
N THR A 398 -11.57 14.45 -9.59
CA THR A 398 -11.09 13.40 -10.51
C THR A 398 -9.81 12.75 -9.98
N ASP A 399 -9.84 11.41 -9.97
CA ASP A 399 -8.74 10.55 -9.52
C ASP A 399 -8.21 9.63 -10.64
N VAL A 400 -8.86 9.67 -11.81
CA VAL A 400 -8.63 8.76 -12.93
C VAL A 400 -7.20 8.86 -13.48
N THR A 401 -6.60 10.05 -13.41
CA THR A 401 -5.22 10.30 -13.87
C THR A 401 -4.17 10.10 -12.77
N LYS A 402 -4.58 10.09 -11.50
CA LYS A 402 -3.66 10.08 -10.36
C LYS A 402 -3.25 8.65 -10.00
N LYS A 403 -4.22 7.75 -9.86
CA LYS A 403 -4.01 6.38 -9.36
C LYS A 403 -4.36 5.35 -10.44
N LYS A 404 -3.49 4.34 -10.61
CA LYS A 404 -3.80 3.18 -11.46
C LYS A 404 -4.98 2.41 -10.87
N ARG A 405 -6.00 2.14 -11.68
CA ARG A 405 -7.25 1.49 -11.24
C ARG A 405 -7.68 0.47 -12.27
N GLN A 406 -8.08 -0.70 -11.81
CA GLN A 406 -8.63 -1.76 -12.64
C GLN A 406 -10.09 -1.96 -12.26
N VAL A 407 -10.99 -1.90 -13.24
CA VAL A 407 -12.43 -2.01 -13.02
C VAL A 407 -12.98 -3.12 -13.88
N TYR A 408 -13.82 -3.93 -13.26
CA TYR A 408 -14.59 -4.96 -13.92
C TYR A 408 -16.04 -4.48 -14.04
N VAL A 409 -16.58 -4.47 -15.27
CA VAL A 409 -18.00 -4.22 -15.50
C VAL A 409 -18.54 -5.26 -16.45
N ASP A 410 -19.64 -5.86 -16.05
CA ASP A 410 -20.38 -6.75 -16.93
C ASP A 410 -21.09 -5.92 -18.01
N ALA A 411 -20.77 -6.18 -19.27
CA ALA A 411 -21.39 -5.47 -20.39
C ALA A 411 -22.87 -5.88 -20.59
N GLU A 412 -23.29 -7.01 -19.99
CA GLU A 412 -24.65 -7.55 -20.02
C GLU A 412 -25.47 -7.10 -18.80
N ASP A 413 -24.97 -6.19 -17.95
CA ASP A 413 -25.75 -5.67 -16.82
C ASP A 413 -26.80 -4.65 -17.33
N ASP A 414 -27.98 -5.15 -17.65
CA ASP A 414 -29.15 -4.37 -18.13
C ASP A 414 -29.54 -3.23 -17.19
N ARG A 415 -29.11 -3.26 -15.92
CA ARG A 415 -29.37 -2.19 -14.95
C ARG A 415 -28.63 -0.90 -15.33
N TYR A 416 -27.56 -0.97 -16.11
CA TYR A 416 -26.75 0.19 -16.50
C TYR A 416 -26.23 0.10 -17.95
N PRO A 417 -27.11 0.24 -18.96
CA PRO A 417 -26.79 -0.05 -20.36
C PRO A 417 -25.66 0.81 -20.95
N LEU A 418 -25.37 1.97 -20.36
CA LEU A 418 -24.34 2.91 -20.85
C LEU A 418 -23.04 2.87 -20.05
N LEU A 419 -23.00 2.14 -18.93
CA LEU A 419 -21.86 2.14 -18.02
C LEU A 419 -20.58 1.63 -18.68
N HIS A 420 -20.68 0.50 -19.39
CA HIS A 420 -19.53 -0.09 -20.05
C HIS A 420 -18.94 0.89 -21.08
N GLY A 421 -19.80 1.54 -21.88
CA GLY A 421 -19.38 2.56 -22.85
C GLY A 421 -18.66 3.73 -22.19
N VAL A 422 -19.20 4.25 -21.08
CA VAL A 422 -18.61 5.36 -20.31
C VAL A 422 -17.22 4.98 -19.79
N LEU A 423 -17.06 3.79 -19.23
CA LEU A 423 -15.77 3.34 -18.70
C LEU A 423 -14.75 3.06 -19.80
N VAL A 424 -15.15 2.41 -20.89
CA VAL A 424 -14.28 2.20 -22.05
C VAL A 424 -13.82 3.53 -22.62
N ARG A 425 -14.69 4.55 -22.65
CA ARG A 425 -14.29 5.90 -23.05
C ARG A 425 -13.30 6.50 -22.06
N ALA A 426 -13.57 6.36 -20.76
CA ALA A 426 -12.69 6.87 -19.71
C ALA A 426 -11.27 6.30 -19.76
N VAL A 427 -11.12 5.02 -20.14
CA VAL A 427 -9.79 4.38 -20.36
C VAL A 427 -9.03 5.03 -21.51
N ARG A 428 -9.72 5.48 -22.56
CA ARG A 428 -9.10 6.07 -23.76
C ARG A 428 -8.67 7.53 -23.58
N LEU A 429 -9.01 8.15 -22.47
CA LEU A 429 -8.67 9.55 -22.21
C LEU A 429 -7.17 9.72 -21.96
N PRO A 430 -6.57 10.83 -22.42
CA PRO A 430 -5.14 11.07 -22.25
C PRO A 430 -4.76 11.14 -20.77
N GLY A 431 -3.73 10.36 -20.38
CA GLY A 431 -3.27 10.28 -18.99
C GLY A 431 -4.16 9.47 -18.05
N SER A 432 -5.24 8.85 -18.57
CA SER A 432 -6.06 7.92 -17.79
C SER A 432 -5.22 6.73 -17.33
N LYS A 433 -5.29 6.44 -16.03
CA LYS A 433 -4.70 5.23 -15.44
C LYS A 433 -5.77 4.19 -15.12
N LEU A 434 -6.98 4.37 -15.66
CA LEU A 434 -8.05 3.40 -15.58
C LEU A 434 -7.82 2.28 -16.60
N GLU A 435 -8.02 1.05 -16.16
CA GLU A 435 -7.99 -0.15 -16.98
C GLU A 435 -9.33 -0.86 -16.80
N VAL A 436 -10.08 -1.06 -17.89
CA VAL A 436 -11.30 -1.87 -17.87
C VAL A 436 -10.93 -3.29 -18.26
N LEU A 437 -11.17 -4.23 -17.34
CA LEU A 437 -10.87 -5.63 -17.55
C LEU A 437 -11.96 -6.27 -18.42
N ALA A 438 -11.57 -7.17 -19.31
CA ALA A 438 -12.51 -7.90 -20.15
C ALA A 438 -13.40 -8.83 -19.31
N LEU A 439 -14.58 -9.17 -19.85
CA LEU A 439 -15.50 -10.14 -19.23
C LEU A 439 -14.78 -11.48 -18.97
N PRO A 440 -15.09 -12.22 -17.90
CA PRO A 440 -14.48 -13.51 -17.59
C PRO A 440 -14.85 -14.49 -18.70
N LYS A 441 -16.08 -14.41 -19.26
CA LYS A 441 -16.49 -15.15 -20.45
C LYS A 441 -15.60 -14.86 -21.67
N LYS A 442 -15.31 -13.58 -21.97
CA LYS A 442 -14.42 -13.19 -23.09
C LYS A 442 -12.96 -13.57 -22.82
N LEU A 443 -12.49 -13.45 -21.58
CA LEU A 443 -11.17 -13.91 -21.17
C LEU A 443 -11.02 -15.43 -21.25
N VAL A 444 -12.06 -16.18 -20.85
CA VAL A 444 -12.14 -17.63 -21.02
C VAL A 444 -12.18 -18.01 -22.50
N ALA A 445 -12.87 -17.24 -23.35
CA ALA A 445 -12.88 -17.45 -24.80
C ALA A 445 -11.49 -17.18 -25.42
N VAL A 446 -10.83 -16.07 -25.06
CA VAL A 446 -9.45 -15.76 -25.47
C VAL A 446 -8.48 -16.83 -24.96
N TYR A 447 -8.68 -17.30 -23.72
CA TYR A 447 -7.92 -18.39 -23.12
C TYR A 447 -8.10 -19.70 -23.88
N LYS A 448 -9.35 -20.08 -24.22
CA LYS A 448 -9.66 -21.25 -25.02
C LYS A 448 -9.02 -21.14 -26.40
N ALA A 449 -9.23 -20.03 -27.12
CA ALA A 449 -8.63 -19.79 -28.42
C ALA A 449 -7.09 -19.86 -28.39
N HIS A 450 -6.45 -19.35 -27.34
CA HIS A 450 -5.00 -19.46 -27.15
C HIS A 450 -4.59 -20.91 -26.85
N LYS A 451 -5.32 -21.62 -25.98
CA LYS A 451 -5.07 -23.02 -25.65
C LYS A 451 -5.24 -23.92 -26.88
N ASP A 452 -6.22 -23.63 -27.73
CA ASP A 452 -6.48 -24.36 -28.97
C ASP A 452 -5.37 -24.11 -30.00
N LYS A 453 -4.90 -22.86 -30.10
CA LYS A 453 -3.82 -22.48 -31.02
C LYS A 453 -2.44 -23.01 -30.62
N PHE A 454 -2.13 -23.07 -29.32
CA PHE A 454 -0.78 -23.39 -28.82
C PHE A 454 -0.72 -24.70 -28.01
N GLY A 455 -1.84 -25.42 -27.93
CA GLY A 455 -1.97 -26.69 -27.22
C GLY A 455 -2.03 -26.57 -25.68
N ALA A 456 -2.39 -27.69 -25.03
CA ALA A 456 -2.58 -27.82 -23.59
C ALA A 456 -1.29 -27.64 -22.74
N ARG A 457 -0.11 -27.63 -23.39
CA ARG A 457 1.19 -27.37 -22.75
C ARG A 457 1.52 -25.88 -22.63
N SER A 458 0.86 -25.02 -23.40
CA SER A 458 0.98 -23.57 -23.23
C SER A 458 0.32 -23.18 -21.89
N LYS A 459 0.86 -22.14 -21.23
CA LYS A 459 0.26 -21.54 -20.02
C LYS A 459 -0.32 -20.18 -20.41
N PRO A 460 -1.54 -20.10 -20.99
CA PRO A 460 -2.09 -18.85 -21.49
C PRO A 460 -2.19 -17.76 -20.41
N TRP A 461 -2.34 -18.15 -19.14
CA TRP A 461 -2.39 -17.26 -17.98
C TRP A 461 -1.05 -16.56 -17.65
N LEU A 462 0.07 -16.97 -18.24
CA LEU A 462 1.33 -16.24 -18.16
C LEU A 462 1.42 -15.12 -19.19
N HIS A 463 0.65 -15.20 -20.28
CA HIS A 463 0.61 -14.20 -21.35
C HIS A 463 -0.56 -13.23 -21.18
N ALA A 464 -1.72 -13.70 -20.70
CA ALA A 464 -2.72 -12.83 -20.12
C ALA A 464 -2.14 -12.30 -18.80
N ARG A 465 -1.81 -11.01 -18.72
CA ARG A 465 -1.17 -10.38 -17.54
C ARG A 465 -2.04 -10.36 -16.26
N MET A 466 -2.90 -11.34 -16.04
CA MET A 466 -3.70 -11.50 -14.82
C MET A 466 -4.03 -12.98 -14.57
N PRO A 467 -4.02 -13.43 -13.29
CA PRO A 467 -4.65 -14.69 -12.91
C PRO A 467 -6.17 -14.58 -13.17
N LEU A 468 -6.70 -15.49 -13.99
CA LEU A 468 -8.14 -15.61 -14.21
C LEU A 468 -8.73 -16.49 -13.11
N PRO A 469 -9.83 -16.08 -12.45
CA PRO A 469 -10.56 -16.97 -11.57
C PRO A 469 -11.20 -18.08 -12.40
N VAL A 470 -10.98 -19.33 -12.01
CA VAL A 470 -11.53 -20.49 -12.72
C VAL A 470 -13.04 -20.63 -12.43
N ASN A 471 -13.50 -20.10 -11.30
CA ASN A 471 -14.90 -20.10 -10.86
C ASN A 471 -15.23 -18.88 -9.95
N GLU A 472 -16.51 -18.68 -9.63
CA GLU A 472 -16.98 -17.57 -8.78
C GLU A 472 -16.37 -17.61 -7.36
N GLU A 473 -16.13 -18.80 -6.81
CA GLU A 473 -15.46 -18.97 -5.51
C GLU A 473 -14.01 -18.46 -5.52
N GLU A 474 -13.24 -18.77 -6.58
CA GLU A 474 -11.88 -18.24 -6.74
C GLU A 474 -11.89 -16.74 -7.02
N ALA A 475 -12.89 -16.22 -7.73
CA ALA A 475 -13.10 -14.79 -7.86
C ALA A 475 -13.30 -14.14 -6.48
N GLY A 476 -14.13 -14.75 -5.62
CA GLY A 476 -14.32 -14.32 -4.22
C GLY A 476 -13.03 -14.37 -3.38
N LYS A 477 -12.23 -15.42 -3.54
CA LYS A 477 -10.93 -15.55 -2.85
C LYS A 477 -9.88 -14.54 -3.36
N MET A 478 -9.91 -14.21 -4.65
CA MET A 478 -9.06 -13.15 -5.22
C MET A 478 -9.52 -11.76 -4.78
N ARG A 479 -10.83 -11.51 -4.62
CA ARG A 479 -11.38 -10.29 -4.01
C ARG A 479 -10.83 -10.06 -2.60
N LEU A 480 -10.71 -11.11 -1.80
CA LEU A 480 -10.17 -11.04 -0.43
C LEU A 480 -8.66 -10.75 -0.36
N LYS A 481 -7.88 -11.25 -1.33
CA LYS A 481 -6.42 -11.08 -1.34
C LYS A 481 -5.96 -9.79 -2.05
N GLN A 482 -6.76 -9.29 -2.98
CA GLN A 482 -6.46 -8.10 -3.78
C GLN A 482 -7.76 -7.28 -3.96
N PRO A 483 -8.22 -6.54 -2.94
CA PRO A 483 -9.51 -5.85 -2.95
C PRO A 483 -9.64 -4.80 -4.06
N TYR A 484 -8.53 -4.41 -4.69
CA TYR A 484 -8.45 -3.43 -5.77
C TYR A 484 -8.51 -4.02 -7.18
N LEU A 485 -8.56 -5.35 -7.34
CA LEU A 485 -8.49 -6.03 -8.64
C LEU A 485 -9.84 -6.58 -9.15
N ALA A 486 -10.87 -6.60 -8.30
CA ALA A 486 -12.22 -7.04 -8.69
C ALA A 486 -13.27 -6.45 -7.74
N CYS A 487 -13.49 -5.13 -7.76
CA CYS A 487 -14.64 -4.56 -7.04
C CYS A 487 -15.94 -4.91 -7.79
N ASP A 488 -16.98 -5.31 -7.05
CA ASP A 488 -18.33 -5.34 -7.63
C ASP A 488 -18.81 -3.90 -7.89
N PHE A 489 -19.87 -3.74 -8.71
CA PHE A 489 -20.36 -2.42 -9.09
C PHE A 489 -20.74 -1.56 -7.87
N LYS A 490 -21.26 -2.18 -6.80
CA LYS A 490 -21.59 -1.49 -5.55
C LYS A 490 -20.34 -0.91 -4.90
N THR A 491 -19.29 -1.70 -4.78
CA THR A 491 -17.97 -1.28 -4.27
C THR A 491 -17.32 -0.25 -5.18
N PHE A 492 -17.51 -0.35 -6.51
CA PHE A 492 -17.05 0.67 -7.46
C PHE A 492 -17.77 2.00 -7.26
N VAL A 493 -19.08 2.00 -7.04
CA VAL A 493 -19.87 3.20 -6.75
C VAL A 493 -19.46 3.80 -5.41
N GLU A 494 -19.42 3.00 -4.34
CA GLU A 494 -18.97 3.43 -2.99
C GLU A 494 -17.53 3.97 -3.02
N PHE A 495 -16.67 3.44 -3.88
CA PHE A 495 -15.32 3.93 -4.09
C PHE A 495 -15.26 5.26 -4.86
N LEU A 496 -16.15 5.47 -5.82
CA LEU A 496 -16.28 6.77 -6.49
C LEU A 496 -16.83 7.86 -5.54
N GLU A 497 -17.39 7.51 -4.38
CA GLU A 497 -17.78 8.45 -3.32
C GLU A 497 -16.59 9.01 -2.52
N GLY A 498 -15.37 8.48 -2.72
CA GLY A 498 -14.17 8.74 -1.91
C GLY A 498 -13.53 10.14 -2.00
N GLY A 499 -14.25 11.16 -2.47
CA GLY A 499 -13.77 12.52 -2.61
C GLY A 499 -14.91 13.48 -2.94
N VAL A 500 -15.85 13.61 -2.00
CA VAL A 500 -17.03 14.46 -2.11
C VAL A 500 -16.85 15.69 -1.24
N GLU A 501 -16.80 16.86 -1.88
CA GLU A 501 -16.88 18.14 -1.19
C GLU A 501 -18.35 18.58 -1.17
N ARG A 502 -19.04 18.35 -0.03
CA ARG A 502 -20.48 18.66 0.12
C ARG A 502 -20.76 20.16 0.25
N GLU A 503 -19.75 20.94 0.60
CA GLU A 503 -19.84 22.40 0.76
C GLU A 503 -19.39 23.15 -0.50
N ALA A 504 -19.11 22.43 -1.59
CA ALA A 504 -18.67 23.05 -2.82
C ALA A 504 -19.76 23.91 -3.45
N VAL A 505 -19.35 25.09 -3.92
CA VAL A 505 -20.21 26.01 -4.68
C VAL A 505 -20.13 25.65 -6.15
N CYS A 506 -21.26 25.68 -6.85
CA CYS A 506 -21.31 25.47 -8.30
C CYS A 506 -20.32 26.42 -9.01
N PRO A 507 -19.47 25.92 -9.92
CA PRO A 507 -18.54 26.77 -10.66
C PRO A 507 -19.27 27.92 -11.34
N SER A 508 -18.69 29.13 -11.31
CA SER A 508 -19.28 30.37 -11.86
C SER A 508 -20.42 31.02 -11.06
N PHE A 509 -20.89 30.43 -9.96
CA PHE A 509 -21.91 31.04 -9.08
C PHE A 509 -21.31 31.78 -7.86
N GLY A 510 -20.01 31.62 -7.59
CA GLY A 510 -19.36 32.12 -6.37
C GLY A 510 -18.70 33.51 -6.45
N SER A 511 -18.52 34.12 -7.65
CA SER A 511 -17.62 35.27 -7.81
C SER A 511 -18.28 36.62 -8.10
N ASN A 512 -19.60 36.69 -8.30
CA ASN A 512 -20.27 37.91 -8.78
C ASN A 512 -21.10 38.67 -7.73
N ASN A 513 -20.98 38.38 -6.43
CA ASN A 513 -21.49 39.31 -5.40
C ASN A 513 -20.53 40.51 -5.20
N ARG A 514 -20.26 41.23 -6.29
CA ARG A 514 -19.91 42.66 -6.25
C ARG A 514 -21.12 43.42 -6.79
N SER A 515 -22.16 43.49 -5.95
CA SER A 515 -23.21 44.52 -6.03
C SER A 515 -22.89 45.58 -5.00
#